data_AF-A0A6G1GP35-F1
#
_entry.id   AF-A0A6G1GP35-F1
#
_cell.length_a   1.000
_cell.length_b   1.000
_cell.length_c   1.000
_cell.angle_alpha   90.00
_cell.angle_beta   90.00
_cell.angle_gamma   90.00
#
_symmetry.space_group_name_H-M   'P 1'
#
loop_
_entity.id
_entity.type
_entity.pdbx_description
1 polymer ?
#
loop_
_entity_poly.entity_id
_entity_poly.type
_entity_poly.pdbx_seq_one_letter_code
_entity_poly.pdbx_strand_id
1 'polypeptide(L)'
;MPSLFRNRPTRLFFLIALVVFAIYYTTSLIPPSARPYDIWPNTPPTYAGSADPEAGDAVPDFRDKCTPFRLAIAQSTLVVLKTGAVEHAGKLQHWLTTVGACIPRENLLVFSDVEDEVQGVKVRDALRGAPEAAVESIPDFAGYKALREWVSGGRVGDMAEAVGRGGWALDKWKFLPMMRDVHSIQKQQSEGRLQKKWLFFVETDTFVVWENLFTWLEHFDEREKLYMGSPVWPPKQTVFAHGGSGIVLSAEALQKLNEVDVEEEGKVQAWEWQRGMDMGEWCCGDQVLAEVLKRKGIRISGYWPLFNGEPLTTLPFGREHWCEPAITLHHVRDGELDETERWVAGWMASRKEQRPLLFEDLFATISPRLASKTEDWDNKSEDKLLYPPNDVNYRSPSTLLEGAAHASLEDCRAACEDNKQCLQYMFHHNICSLNYKVRLGERRTPEGEGERRGGSWTSGWLMERIEEYKMRHQCYDAHWVRNNP
;
A
#
# COMPACT_ATOMS: atom_id res chain seq x y z
N MET A 1 56.07 -25.91 50.89
CA MET A 1 54.78 -25.64 50.20
C MET A 1 54.35 -24.22 50.52
N PRO A 2 54.23 -23.35 49.51
CA PRO A 2 53.11 -22.41 49.46
C PRO A 2 52.35 -22.50 48.13
N SER A 3 51.06 -22.23 48.23
CA SER A 3 49.98 -22.49 47.29
C SER A 3 50.02 -21.63 46.02
N LEU A 4 50.17 -22.28 44.87
CA LEU A 4 49.89 -21.77 43.53
C LEU A 4 48.39 -21.79 43.23
N PHE A 5 47.56 -20.89 43.78
CA PHE A 5 46.21 -20.64 43.23
C PHE A 5 45.63 -19.32 43.74
N ARG A 6 45.56 -18.30 42.87
CA ARG A 6 44.38 -17.41 42.65
C ARG A 6 44.80 -16.14 41.89
N ASN A 7 44.62 -16.17 40.57
CA ASN A 7 44.39 -14.98 39.74
C ASN A 7 43.66 -15.37 38.44
N ARG A 8 42.80 -16.40 38.52
CA ARG A 8 41.97 -16.90 37.40
C ARG A 8 40.62 -16.18 37.23
N PRO A 9 39.91 -15.65 38.25
CA PRO A 9 38.58 -15.11 38.02
C PRO A 9 38.60 -13.77 37.26
N THR A 10 39.61 -12.92 37.49
CA THR A 10 39.72 -11.59 36.86
C THR A 10 40.01 -11.66 35.36
N ARG A 11 40.84 -12.62 34.92
CA ARG A 11 41.15 -12.82 33.49
C ARG A 11 39.95 -13.36 32.72
N LEU A 12 39.18 -14.27 33.33
CA LEU A 12 37.97 -14.81 32.73
C LEU A 12 36.88 -13.73 32.59
N PHE A 13 36.74 -12.87 33.60
CA PHE A 13 35.78 -11.76 33.57
C PHE A 13 36.11 -10.73 32.48
N PHE A 14 37.39 -10.39 32.31
CA PHE A 14 37.85 -9.49 31.23
C PHE A 14 37.62 -10.09 29.84
N LEU A 15 37.86 -11.39 29.67
CA LEU A 15 37.60 -12.08 28.40
C LEU A 15 36.10 -12.13 28.07
N ILE A 16 35.24 -12.41 29.06
CA ILE A 16 33.78 -12.37 28.88
C ILE A 16 33.33 -10.95 28.52
N ALA A 17 33.83 -9.92 29.22
CA ALA A 17 33.49 -8.53 28.93
C ALA A 17 33.93 -8.10 27.51
N LEU A 18 35.12 -8.52 27.06
CA LEU A 18 35.60 -8.27 25.70
C LEU A 18 34.75 -9.00 24.65
N VAL A 19 34.35 -10.24 24.90
CA VAL A 19 33.47 -11.00 23.99
C VAL A 19 32.08 -10.39 23.94
N VAL A 20 31.50 -10.00 25.08
CA VAL A 20 30.20 -9.31 25.13
C VAL A 20 30.28 -7.95 24.44
N PHE A 21 31.35 -7.19 24.65
CA PHE A 21 31.57 -5.91 23.96
C PHE A 21 31.79 -6.11 22.47
N ALA A 22 32.55 -7.13 22.04
CA ALA A 22 32.74 -7.46 20.63
C ALA A 22 31.42 -7.91 19.99
N ILE A 23 30.64 -8.78 20.66
CA ILE A 23 29.31 -9.19 20.20
C ILE A 23 28.41 -7.96 20.09
N TYR A 24 28.30 -7.15 21.16
CA TYR A 24 27.50 -5.93 21.17
C TYR A 24 27.93 -4.96 20.07
N TYR A 25 29.24 -4.73 19.89
CA TYR A 25 29.77 -3.85 18.86
C TYR A 25 29.49 -4.42 17.45
N THR A 26 29.67 -5.72 17.23
CA THR A 26 29.32 -6.37 15.96
C THR A 26 27.81 -6.33 15.70
N THR A 27 26.95 -6.54 16.69
CA THR A 27 25.49 -6.47 16.54
C THR A 27 24.98 -5.04 16.42
N SER A 28 25.70 -4.05 16.95
CA SER A 28 25.42 -2.62 16.79
C SER A 28 25.91 -2.09 15.42
N LEU A 29 26.88 -2.78 14.81
CA LEU A 29 27.35 -2.53 13.44
C LEU A 29 26.56 -3.31 12.39
N ILE A 30 25.79 -4.33 12.78
CA ILE A 30 24.78 -4.93 11.92
C ILE A 30 23.65 -3.91 11.83
N PRO A 31 23.42 -3.25 10.67
CA PRO A 31 22.24 -2.41 10.51
C PRO A 31 21.01 -3.25 10.86
N PRO A 32 19.94 -2.66 11.46
CA PRO A 32 18.69 -3.39 11.73
C PRO A 32 18.38 -4.21 10.49
N SER A 33 18.31 -5.54 10.67
CA SER A 33 18.52 -6.51 9.60
C SER A 33 17.75 -6.10 8.36
N ALA A 34 18.47 -5.67 7.31
CA ALA A 34 17.84 -5.31 6.06
C ALA A 34 16.98 -6.50 5.61
N ARG A 35 15.74 -6.21 5.22
CA ARG A 35 14.81 -7.24 4.79
C ARG A 35 15.46 -8.08 3.69
N PRO A 36 15.44 -9.43 3.77
CA PRO A 36 15.94 -10.27 2.70
C PRO A 36 15.23 -9.95 1.40
N TYR A 37 15.98 -9.88 0.31
CA TYR A 37 15.47 -9.66 -1.03
C TYR A 37 16.17 -10.58 -2.02
N ASP A 38 15.53 -10.78 -3.15
CA ASP A 38 16.08 -11.47 -4.30
C ASP A 38 16.45 -10.46 -5.38
N ILE A 39 17.49 -10.78 -6.15
CA ILE A 39 17.87 -10.04 -7.36
C ILE A 39 17.48 -10.93 -8.52
N TRP A 40 16.57 -10.43 -9.35
CA TRP A 40 16.17 -11.11 -10.58
C TRP A 40 16.85 -10.43 -11.76
N PRO A 41 17.39 -11.20 -12.72
CA PRO A 41 18.00 -10.61 -13.90
C PRO A 41 16.96 -9.80 -14.67
N ASN A 42 17.35 -8.59 -15.09
CA ASN A 42 16.59 -7.78 -16.04
C ASN A 42 16.51 -8.55 -17.36
N THR A 43 15.50 -9.41 -17.49
CA THR A 43 15.28 -10.19 -18.71
C THR A 43 14.44 -9.34 -19.65
N PRO A 44 14.92 -9.08 -20.88
CA PRO A 44 14.12 -8.37 -21.85
C PRO A 44 12.78 -9.10 -22.06
N PRO A 45 11.68 -8.37 -22.30
CA PRO A 45 10.36 -8.95 -22.44
C PRO A 45 10.35 -9.97 -23.58
N THR A 46 9.79 -11.13 -23.30
CA THR A 46 9.38 -12.08 -24.34
C THR A 46 8.13 -11.52 -25.02
N TYR A 47 8.33 -10.84 -26.16
CA TYR A 47 7.22 -10.48 -27.05
C TYR A 47 6.62 -11.76 -27.61
N ALA A 48 5.35 -12.03 -27.30
CA ALA A 48 4.62 -13.11 -27.94
C ALA A 48 4.29 -12.70 -29.39
N GLY A 49 5.11 -13.18 -30.33
CA GLY A 49 4.78 -13.32 -31.75
C GLY A 49 4.74 -12.03 -32.58
N SER A 50 5.61 -11.97 -33.60
CA SER A 50 5.42 -11.15 -34.79
C SER A 50 3.99 -11.33 -35.33
N ALA A 51 3.23 -10.24 -35.39
CA ALA A 51 1.96 -10.23 -36.10
C ALA A 51 2.22 -10.41 -37.60
N ASP A 52 1.48 -11.32 -38.22
CA ASP A 52 1.38 -11.49 -39.67
C ASP A 52 0.91 -10.17 -40.32
N PRO A 53 1.45 -9.72 -41.47
CA PRO A 53 1.16 -8.40 -42.03
C PRO A 53 -0.26 -8.22 -42.64
N GLU A 54 -1.16 -9.20 -42.54
CA GLU A 54 -2.43 -9.21 -43.29
C GLU A 54 -3.72 -9.31 -42.45
N ALA A 55 -3.70 -8.94 -41.17
CA ALA A 55 -4.93 -8.80 -40.39
C ALA A 55 -5.44 -7.35 -40.43
N GLY A 56 -6.42 -7.09 -41.30
CA GLY A 56 -7.06 -5.79 -41.48
C GLY A 56 -7.88 -5.31 -40.27
N ASP A 57 -8.02 -3.97 -40.21
CA ASP A 57 -8.94 -3.15 -39.42
C ASP A 57 -9.68 -3.84 -38.26
N ALA A 58 -8.96 -4.00 -37.15
CA ALA A 58 -9.55 -4.33 -35.84
C ALA A 58 -9.24 -3.23 -34.82
N VAL A 59 -10.21 -3.03 -33.93
CA VAL A 59 -10.25 -2.13 -32.75
C VAL A 59 -8.87 -1.89 -32.11
N PRO A 60 -8.53 -0.68 -31.62
CA PRO A 60 -7.21 -0.39 -31.06
C PRO A 60 -6.82 -1.42 -29.99
N ASP A 61 -5.82 -2.24 -30.32
CA ASP A 61 -5.28 -3.31 -29.49
C ASP A 61 -4.53 -2.68 -28.31
N PHE A 62 -4.49 -3.39 -27.18
CA PHE A 62 -3.67 -3.10 -26.00
C PHE A 62 -2.22 -2.68 -26.36
N ARG A 63 -1.73 -3.14 -27.52
CA ARG A 63 -0.41 -2.89 -28.10
C ARG A 63 -0.10 -1.44 -28.49
N ASP A 64 -1.09 -0.59 -28.79
CA ASP A 64 -0.83 0.73 -29.41
C ASP A 64 -0.57 1.87 -28.41
N LYS A 65 -1.02 1.71 -27.15
CA LYS A 65 -0.78 2.71 -26.07
C LYS A 65 0.18 2.21 -24.99
N CYS A 66 0.27 0.90 -24.81
CA CYS A 66 1.00 0.29 -23.73
C CYS A 66 1.86 -0.80 -24.35
N THR A 67 3.18 -0.69 -24.32
CA THR A 67 4.05 -1.77 -24.77
C THR A 67 3.95 -2.89 -23.75
N PRO A 68 3.27 -4.02 -24.00
CA PRO A 68 3.05 -4.98 -22.93
C PRO A 68 4.30 -5.81 -22.76
N PHE A 69 5.16 -5.37 -21.86
CA PHE A 69 6.11 -6.25 -21.21
C PHE A 69 5.27 -7.36 -20.54
N ARG A 70 5.56 -8.63 -20.85
CA ARG A 70 4.89 -9.80 -20.25
C ARG A 70 3.38 -9.93 -20.54
N LEU A 71 3.02 -9.79 -21.82
CA LEU A 71 1.65 -9.94 -22.33
C LEU A 71 0.91 -11.18 -21.79
N ALA A 72 1.59 -12.32 -21.64
CA ALA A 72 0.97 -13.55 -21.12
C ALA A 72 0.47 -13.41 -19.67
N ILE A 73 1.28 -12.80 -18.79
CA ILE A 73 0.89 -12.56 -17.39
C ILE A 73 -0.24 -11.53 -17.34
N ALA A 74 -0.11 -10.43 -18.08
CA ALA A 74 -1.15 -9.41 -18.17
C ALA A 74 -2.50 -10.02 -18.63
N GLN A 75 -2.50 -10.84 -19.69
CA GLN A 75 -3.69 -11.53 -20.19
C GLN A 75 -4.29 -12.51 -19.18
N SER A 76 -3.45 -13.16 -18.37
CA SER A 76 -3.87 -14.07 -17.30
C SER A 76 -4.27 -13.39 -15.99
N THR A 77 -4.14 -12.07 -15.90
CA THR A 77 -4.46 -11.29 -14.68
C THR A 77 -5.81 -10.61 -14.81
N LEU A 78 -6.70 -10.85 -13.84
CA LEU A 78 -7.98 -10.15 -13.70
C LEU A 78 -7.81 -9.01 -12.71
N VAL A 79 -8.03 -7.78 -13.16
CA VAL A 79 -8.08 -6.59 -12.30
C VAL A 79 -9.51 -6.43 -11.78
N VAL A 80 -9.64 -6.37 -10.46
CA VAL A 80 -10.91 -6.16 -9.76
C VAL A 80 -10.86 -4.80 -9.07
N LEU A 81 -11.54 -3.82 -9.65
CA LEU A 81 -11.55 -2.45 -9.15
C LEU A 81 -12.74 -2.23 -8.22
N LYS A 82 -12.49 -1.79 -7.00
CA LYS A 82 -13.50 -1.38 -6.01
C LYS A 82 -13.61 0.14 -5.97
N THR A 83 -14.83 0.64 -5.81
CA THR A 83 -15.13 2.06 -5.63
C THR A 83 -16.37 2.25 -4.75
N GLY A 84 -16.61 3.46 -4.26
CA GLY A 84 -17.86 3.85 -3.59
C GLY A 84 -18.83 4.55 -4.54
N ALA A 85 -20.13 4.47 -4.28
CA ALA A 85 -21.18 5.03 -5.15
C ALA A 85 -21.11 6.55 -5.31
N VAL A 86 -20.76 7.25 -4.23
CA VAL A 86 -20.67 8.72 -4.23
C VAL A 86 -19.46 9.19 -5.05
N GLU A 87 -18.44 8.35 -5.18
CA GLU A 87 -17.16 8.71 -5.80
C GLU A 87 -16.97 8.10 -7.19
N HIS A 88 -17.74 7.06 -7.56
CA HIS A 88 -17.36 6.22 -8.69
C HIS A 88 -17.46 6.96 -10.02
N ALA A 89 -18.48 7.77 -10.31
CA ALA A 89 -18.60 8.35 -11.66
C ALA A 89 -17.33 9.14 -12.09
N GLY A 90 -16.85 10.05 -11.23
CA GLY A 90 -15.65 10.85 -11.50
C GLY A 90 -14.35 10.06 -11.35
N LYS A 91 -14.13 9.42 -10.20
CA LYS A 91 -12.87 8.70 -9.91
C LYS A 91 -12.69 7.47 -10.81
N LEU A 92 -13.76 6.73 -11.11
CA LEU A 92 -13.69 5.58 -12.02
C LEU A 92 -13.38 6.03 -13.43
N GLN A 93 -14.05 7.06 -13.94
CA GLN A 93 -13.75 7.61 -15.26
C GLN A 93 -12.28 8.01 -15.35
N HIS A 94 -11.79 8.74 -14.35
CA HIS A 94 -10.40 9.17 -14.29
C HIS A 94 -9.45 7.97 -14.30
N TRP A 95 -9.65 7.01 -13.39
CA TRP A 95 -8.84 5.79 -13.30
C TRP A 95 -8.84 5.00 -14.60
N LEU A 96 -10.00 4.83 -15.26
CA LEU A 96 -10.12 4.12 -16.54
C LEU A 96 -9.32 4.79 -17.67
N THR A 97 -9.19 6.11 -17.64
CA THR A 97 -8.44 6.88 -18.66
C THR A 97 -6.96 7.06 -18.36
N THR A 98 -6.53 6.81 -17.11
CA THR A 98 -5.14 6.91 -16.67
C THR A 98 -4.57 5.52 -16.36
N VAL A 99 -4.59 5.10 -15.09
CA VAL A 99 -4.01 3.83 -14.60
C VAL A 99 -4.59 2.62 -15.34
N GLY A 100 -5.90 2.60 -15.54
CA GLY A 100 -6.63 1.53 -16.19
C GLY A 100 -6.60 1.54 -17.71
N ALA A 101 -6.01 2.56 -18.36
CA ALA A 101 -6.05 2.71 -19.81
C ALA A 101 -5.44 1.52 -20.56
N CYS A 102 -4.48 0.86 -19.91
CA CYS A 102 -3.79 -0.31 -20.41
C CYS A 102 -4.50 -1.63 -20.08
N ILE A 103 -5.59 -1.66 -19.31
CA ILE A 103 -6.22 -2.93 -18.93
C ILE A 103 -7.28 -3.31 -19.96
N PRO A 104 -7.15 -4.47 -20.63
CA PRO A 104 -8.20 -4.96 -21.52
C PRO A 104 -9.54 -5.04 -20.79
N ARG A 105 -10.64 -4.67 -21.45
CA ARG A 105 -11.96 -4.60 -20.81
C ARG A 105 -12.41 -5.96 -20.28
N GLU A 106 -12.02 -7.04 -20.94
CA GLU A 106 -12.26 -8.43 -20.53
C GLU A 106 -11.43 -8.87 -19.31
N ASN A 107 -10.39 -8.10 -18.95
CA ASN A 107 -9.56 -8.29 -17.78
C ASN A 107 -9.93 -7.32 -16.64
N LEU A 108 -11.05 -6.61 -16.74
CA LEU A 108 -11.51 -5.66 -15.73
C LEU A 108 -12.91 -6.02 -15.20
N LEU A 109 -13.03 -6.15 -13.89
CA LEU A 109 -14.31 -6.16 -13.19
C LEU A 109 -14.37 -4.95 -12.26
N VAL A 110 -15.46 -4.21 -12.29
CA VAL A 110 -15.68 -3.06 -11.41
C VAL A 110 -16.84 -3.34 -10.46
N PHE A 111 -16.63 -3.03 -9.18
CA PHE A 111 -17.59 -3.18 -8.10
C PHE A 111 -17.81 -1.85 -7.37
N SER A 112 -19.06 -1.55 -7.04
CA SER A 112 -19.49 -0.39 -6.26
C SER A 112 -20.59 -0.77 -5.25
N ASP A 113 -21.15 0.22 -4.56
CA ASP A 113 -22.37 0.08 -3.75
C ASP A 113 -23.66 0.04 -4.61
N VAL A 114 -23.55 0.21 -5.93
CA VAL A 114 -24.71 0.28 -6.84
C VAL A 114 -24.35 -0.25 -8.22
N GLU A 115 -25.34 -0.84 -8.89
CA GLU A 115 -25.20 -1.22 -10.30
C GLU A 115 -25.29 0.01 -11.19
N ASP A 116 -24.30 0.17 -12.06
CA ASP A 116 -24.18 1.32 -12.94
C ASP A 116 -23.35 0.97 -14.19
N GLU A 117 -23.18 1.95 -15.08
CA GLU A 117 -22.30 1.86 -16.24
C GLU A 117 -21.53 3.17 -16.43
N VAL A 118 -20.21 3.09 -16.48
CA VAL A 118 -19.33 4.26 -16.69
C VAL A 118 -18.44 3.98 -17.90
N GLN A 119 -18.53 4.82 -18.93
CA GLN A 119 -17.78 4.67 -20.19
C GLN A 119 -17.87 3.26 -20.81
N GLY A 120 -19.07 2.66 -20.80
CA GLY A 120 -19.31 1.31 -21.33
C GLY A 120 -18.78 0.18 -20.44
N VAL A 121 -18.27 0.49 -19.25
CA VAL A 121 -17.82 -0.51 -18.26
C VAL A 121 -18.93 -0.75 -17.26
N LYS A 122 -19.39 -2.00 -17.19
CA LYS A 122 -20.38 -2.44 -16.21
C LYS A 122 -19.82 -2.38 -14.79
N VAL A 123 -20.46 -1.59 -13.95
CA VAL A 123 -20.24 -1.52 -12.50
C VAL A 123 -21.24 -2.43 -11.80
N ARG A 124 -20.75 -3.34 -10.96
CA ARG A 124 -21.58 -4.32 -10.25
C ARG A 124 -21.80 -3.86 -8.81
N ASP A 125 -23.04 -3.96 -8.33
CA ASP A 125 -23.33 -3.83 -6.91
C ASP A 125 -22.74 -5.03 -6.14
N ALA A 126 -21.75 -4.77 -5.30
CA ALA A 126 -21.09 -5.77 -4.45
C ALA A 126 -22.01 -6.31 -3.34
N LEU A 127 -23.06 -5.57 -2.98
CA LEU A 127 -23.95 -5.84 -1.86
C LEU A 127 -25.32 -6.38 -2.31
N ARG A 128 -25.55 -6.56 -3.62
CA ARG A 128 -26.85 -6.95 -4.19
C ARG A 128 -27.50 -8.22 -3.65
N GLY A 129 -26.74 -9.10 -3.00
CA GLY A 129 -27.29 -10.30 -2.36
C GLY A 129 -27.24 -10.26 -0.83
N ALA A 130 -26.94 -9.10 -0.24
CA ALA A 130 -27.07 -8.89 1.19
C ALA A 130 -28.52 -9.21 1.62
N PRO A 131 -28.73 -9.97 2.70
CA PRO A 131 -30.07 -10.29 3.16
C PRO A 131 -30.85 -9.02 3.53
N GLU A 132 -32.11 -8.92 3.10
CA GLU A 132 -32.93 -7.72 3.34
C GLU A 132 -33.06 -7.40 4.85
N ALA A 133 -33.14 -8.43 5.70
CA ALA A 133 -33.14 -8.25 7.15
C ALA A 133 -31.86 -7.56 7.67
N ALA A 134 -30.71 -7.83 7.07
CA ALA A 134 -29.45 -7.17 7.43
C ALA A 134 -29.42 -5.72 6.94
N VAL A 135 -29.84 -5.50 5.68
CA VAL A 135 -29.96 -4.15 5.09
C VAL A 135 -30.88 -3.27 5.94
N GLU A 136 -31.97 -3.82 6.47
CA GLU A 136 -32.92 -3.06 7.28
C GLU A 136 -32.42 -2.74 8.69
N SER A 137 -31.78 -3.72 9.36
CA SER A 137 -31.48 -3.64 10.79
C SER A 137 -30.08 -3.14 11.13
N ILE A 138 -29.11 -3.25 10.23
CA ILE A 138 -27.71 -2.89 10.49
C ILE A 138 -27.47 -1.42 10.12
N PRO A 139 -27.02 -0.56 11.06
CA PRO A 139 -26.80 0.86 10.80
C PRO A 139 -25.83 1.16 9.64
N ASP A 140 -24.82 0.33 9.43
CA ASP A 140 -23.84 0.47 8.34
C ASP A 140 -24.51 0.54 6.95
N PHE A 141 -25.69 -0.07 6.79
CA PHE A 141 -26.44 -0.11 5.53
C PHE A 141 -27.34 1.12 5.30
N ALA A 142 -27.36 2.10 6.21
CA ALA A 142 -28.19 3.30 6.06
C ALA A 142 -27.94 4.02 4.71
N GLY A 143 -26.67 4.21 4.34
CA GLY A 143 -26.30 4.80 3.05
C GLY A 143 -26.70 3.93 1.86
N TYR A 144 -26.58 2.61 1.97
CA TYR A 144 -27.02 1.68 0.93
C TYR A 144 -28.53 1.74 0.70
N LYS A 145 -29.33 1.86 1.77
CA LYS A 145 -30.79 2.04 1.68
C LYS A 145 -31.14 3.35 0.97
N ALA A 146 -30.54 4.46 1.39
CA ALA A 146 -30.75 5.76 0.75
C ALA A 146 -30.35 5.73 -0.74
N LEU A 147 -29.28 5.00 -1.08
CA LEU A 147 -28.85 4.81 -2.46
C LEU A 147 -29.85 4.00 -3.29
N ARG A 148 -30.40 2.89 -2.74
CA ARG A 148 -31.47 2.11 -3.40
C ARG A 148 -32.71 2.95 -3.61
N GLU A 149 -33.11 3.75 -2.63
CA GLU A 149 -34.23 4.68 -2.73
C GLU A 149 -33.99 5.71 -3.84
N TRP A 150 -32.83 6.36 -3.86
CA TRP A 150 -32.46 7.33 -4.90
C TRP A 150 -32.48 6.72 -6.31
N VAL A 151 -31.95 5.50 -6.49
CA VAL A 151 -32.02 4.78 -7.77
C VAL A 151 -33.47 4.47 -8.15
N SER A 152 -34.27 3.95 -7.22
CA SER A 152 -35.68 3.60 -7.46
C SER A 152 -36.57 4.82 -7.73
N GLY A 153 -36.21 5.97 -7.16
CA GLY A 153 -36.82 7.28 -7.37
C GLY A 153 -36.41 7.95 -8.68
N GLY A 154 -35.70 7.24 -9.57
CA GLY A 154 -35.32 7.73 -10.89
C GLY A 154 -34.03 8.56 -10.92
N ARG A 155 -33.18 8.47 -9.89
CA ARG A 155 -31.89 9.17 -9.80
C ARG A 155 -32.03 10.71 -9.83
N VAL A 156 -33.07 11.23 -9.19
CA VAL A 156 -33.36 12.67 -9.16
C VAL A 156 -32.58 13.35 -8.04
N GLY A 157 -31.92 14.48 -8.36
CA GLY A 157 -31.12 15.25 -7.41
C GLY A 157 -29.68 14.74 -7.26
N ASP A 158 -28.89 15.43 -6.44
CA ASP A 158 -27.50 15.06 -6.17
C ASP A 158 -27.42 13.80 -5.30
N MET A 159 -26.59 12.83 -5.74
CA MET A 159 -26.45 11.55 -5.03
C MET A 159 -25.78 11.73 -3.66
N ALA A 160 -24.76 12.58 -3.56
CA ALA A 160 -24.04 12.78 -2.30
C ALA A 160 -24.95 13.41 -1.24
N GLU A 161 -25.82 14.32 -1.65
CA GLU A 161 -26.88 14.88 -0.80
C GLU A 161 -27.91 13.82 -0.38
N ALA A 162 -28.33 12.95 -1.30
CA ALA A 162 -29.33 11.91 -1.03
C ALA A 162 -28.81 10.78 -0.12
N VAL A 163 -27.56 10.36 -0.30
CA VAL A 163 -26.96 9.20 0.40
C VAL A 163 -26.30 9.59 1.73
N GLY A 164 -25.90 10.85 1.87
CA GLY A 164 -25.19 11.35 3.05
C GLY A 164 -23.72 10.94 3.11
N ARG A 165 -22.96 11.59 4.02
CA ARG A 165 -21.54 11.29 4.25
C ARG A 165 -21.40 10.14 5.25
N GLY A 166 -20.93 8.97 4.82
CA GLY A 166 -20.75 7.82 5.71
C GLY A 166 -20.37 6.47 5.08
N GLY A 167 -19.91 6.44 3.82
CA GLY A 167 -19.72 5.20 3.07
C GLY A 167 -18.64 4.23 3.60
N TRP A 168 -17.76 4.67 4.51
CA TRP A 168 -16.66 3.83 4.99
C TRP A 168 -17.13 2.63 5.81
N ALA A 169 -18.17 2.80 6.64
CA ALA A 169 -18.71 1.71 7.46
C ALA A 169 -19.34 0.58 6.63
N LEU A 170 -19.87 0.93 5.45
CA LEU A 170 -20.46 -0.03 4.50
C LEU A 170 -19.38 -0.84 3.77
N ASP A 171 -18.21 -0.25 3.53
CA ASP A 171 -17.18 -0.84 2.67
C ASP A 171 -16.65 -2.19 3.17
N LYS A 172 -16.59 -2.38 4.50
CA LYS A 172 -16.18 -3.66 5.11
C LYS A 172 -17.05 -4.84 4.68
N TRP A 173 -18.31 -4.60 4.26
CA TRP A 173 -19.24 -5.64 3.84
C TRP A 173 -19.04 -6.13 2.40
N LYS A 174 -18.23 -5.45 1.59
CA LYS A 174 -18.07 -5.75 0.15
C LYS A 174 -17.06 -6.85 -0.16
N PHE A 175 -16.03 -7.02 0.67
CA PHE A 175 -14.87 -7.86 0.34
C PHE A 175 -15.27 -9.31 0.04
N LEU A 176 -15.93 -10.02 0.97
CA LEU A 176 -16.30 -11.43 0.75
C LEU A 176 -17.31 -11.63 -0.39
N PRO A 177 -18.37 -10.81 -0.52
CA PRO A 177 -19.28 -10.88 -1.67
C PRO A 177 -18.59 -10.69 -3.02
N MET A 178 -17.69 -9.71 -3.12
CA MET A 178 -16.90 -9.49 -4.33
C MET A 178 -16.07 -10.72 -4.67
N MET A 179 -15.38 -11.32 -3.70
CA MET A 179 -14.60 -12.55 -3.94
C MET A 179 -15.46 -13.69 -4.50
N ARG A 180 -16.67 -13.87 -3.94
CA ARG A 180 -17.60 -14.91 -4.41
C ARG A 180 -18.14 -14.63 -5.81
N ASP A 181 -18.45 -13.38 -6.11
CA ASP A 181 -18.90 -12.97 -7.43
C ASP A 181 -17.83 -13.16 -8.48
N VAL A 182 -16.59 -12.73 -8.18
CA VAL A 182 -15.46 -12.90 -9.07
C VAL A 182 -15.20 -14.38 -9.34
N HIS A 183 -15.26 -15.23 -8.32
CA HIS A 183 -15.14 -16.68 -8.49
C HIS A 183 -16.24 -17.26 -9.38
N SER A 184 -17.50 -16.85 -9.18
CA SER A 184 -18.63 -17.28 -10.00
C SER A 184 -18.46 -16.87 -11.47
N ILE A 185 -18.05 -15.63 -11.72
CA ILE A 185 -17.77 -15.11 -13.08
C ILE A 185 -16.65 -15.91 -13.73
N GLN A 186 -15.55 -16.18 -13.02
CA GLN A 186 -14.44 -16.97 -13.57
C GLN A 186 -14.88 -18.40 -13.93
N LYS A 187 -15.69 -19.04 -13.08
CA LYS A 187 -16.23 -20.38 -13.35
C LYS A 187 -17.15 -20.40 -14.58
N GLN A 188 -17.94 -19.35 -14.79
CA GLN A 188 -18.81 -19.24 -15.97
C GLN A 188 -18.02 -18.96 -17.26
N GLN A 189 -16.89 -18.24 -17.15
CA GLN A 189 -16.09 -17.83 -18.31
C GLN A 189 -15.04 -18.86 -18.73
N SER A 190 -14.72 -19.86 -17.90
CA SER A 190 -13.69 -20.87 -18.21
C SER A 190 -14.06 -21.80 -19.36
N GLU A 191 -15.33 -21.88 -19.75
CA GLU A 191 -15.79 -22.60 -20.95
C GLU A 191 -15.47 -21.81 -22.23
N GLY A 192 -14.19 -21.78 -22.62
CA GLY A 192 -13.74 -21.25 -23.92
C GLY A 192 -12.91 -19.96 -23.87
N ARG A 193 -12.59 -19.43 -22.69
CA ARG A 193 -11.64 -18.30 -22.52
C ARG A 193 -10.40 -18.73 -21.74
N LEU A 194 -9.31 -17.95 -21.88
CA LEU A 194 -8.12 -18.11 -21.06
C LEU A 194 -8.47 -17.94 -19.57
N GLN A 195 -8.22 -18.99 -18.78
CA GLN A 195 -8.40 -18.95 -17.33
C GLN A 195 -7.53 -17.84 -16.72
N LYS A 196 -8.13 -17.00 -15.88
CA LYS A 196 -7.41 -15.98 -15.13
C LYS A 196 -6.68 -16.66 -13.97
N LYS A 197 -5.36 -16.54 -13.95
CA LYS A 197 -4.44 -17.14 -12.97
C LYS A 197 -4.26 -16.26 -11.74
N TRP A 198 -4.26 -14.95 -11.97
CA TRP A 198 -4.06 -13.93 -10.95
C TRP A 198 -5.28 -13.03 -10.85
N LEU A 199 -5.60 -12.63 -9.63
CA LEU A 199 -6.64 -11.67 -9.31
C LEU A 199 -6.03 -10.53 -8.51
N PHE A 200 -6.07 -9.33 -9.07
CA PHE A 200 -5.53 -8.14 -8.44
C PHE A 200 -6.64 -7.16 -8.09
N PHE A 201 -6.90 -7.02 -6.80
CA PHE A 201 -7.92 -6.13 -6.25
C PHE A 201 -7.28 -4.79 -5.91
N VAL A 202 -7.88 -3.70 -6.39
CA VAL A 202 -7.40 -2.32 -6.21
C VAL A 202 -8.56 -1.34 -6.09
N GLU A 203 -8.26 -0.11 -5.66
CA GLU A 203 -9.22 0.99 -5.53
C GLU A 203 -8.95 2.11 -6.55
N THR A 204 -9.92 3.00 -6.75
CA THR A 204 -9.84 4.08 -7.76
C THR A 204 -8.83 5.17 -7.43
N ASP A 205 -8.34 5.25 -6.19
CA ASP A 205 -7.29 6.16 -5.72
C ASP A 205 -5.92 5.45 -5.58
N THR A 206 -5.76 4.29 -6.24
CA THR A 206 -4.52 3.51 -6.23
C THR A 206 -3.82 3.59 -7.58
N PHE A 207 -2.61 4.14 -7.58
CA PHE A 207 -1.71 4.11 -8.74
C PHE A 207 -1.00 2.76 -8.82
N VAL A 208 -0.85 2.23 -10.03
CA VAL A 208 -0.23 0.91 -10.26
C VAL A 208 0.87 1.03 -11.32
N VAL A 209 2.06 0.55 -10.98
CA VAL A 209 3.15 0.35 -11.94
C VAL A 209 3.02 -1.05 -12.51
N TRP A 210 2.22 -1.18 -13.58
CA TRP A 210 1.85 -2.48 -14.17
C TRP A 210 3.03 -3.36 -14.54
N GLU A 211 4.11 -2.78 -15.08
CA GLU A 211 5.30 -3.53 -15.44
C GLU A 211 5.96 -4.20 -14.22
N ASN A 212 6.04 -3.48 -13.10
CA ASN A 212 6.58 -4.02 -11.87
C ASN A 212 5.68 -5.13 -11.32
N LEU A 213 4.35 -4.95 -11.34
CA LEU A 213 3.39 -5.98 -10.92
C LEU A 213 3.56 -7.27 -11.75
N PHE A 214 3.57 -7.15 -13.09
CA PHE A 214 3.64 -8.33 -13.94
C PHE A 214 4.99 -9.02 -13.86
N THR A 215 6.09 -8.26 -13.82
CA THR A 215 7.43 -8.82 -13.56
C THR A 215 7.44 -9.58 -12.24
N TRP A 216 6.81 -9.03 -11.20
CA TRP A 216 6.73 -9.68 -9.91
C TRP A 216 5.94 -10.99 -9.92
N LEU A 217 4.77 -11.01 -10.58
CA LEU A 217 3.92 -12.20 -10.67
C LEU A 217 4.55 -13.36 -11.46
N GLU A 218 5.53 -13.11 -12.34
CA GLU A 218 6.23 -14.18 -13.08
C GLU A 218 7.04 -15.12 -12.21
N HIS A 219 7.41 -14.67 -11.01
CA HIS A 219 8.26 -15.43 -10.10
C HIS A 219 7.48 -16.29 -9.11
N PHE A 220 6.15 -16.36 -9.25
CA PHE A 220 5.27 -17.17 -8.40
C PHE A 220 4.57 -18.27 -9.18
N ASP A 221 4.32 -19.39 -8.52
CA ASP A 221 3.50 -20.48 -9.07
C ASP A 221 2.02 -20.20 -8.80
N GLU A 222 1.25 -19.95 -9.87
CA GLU A 222 -0.18 -19.64 -9.74
C GLU A 222 -1.03 -20.79 -9.15
N ARG A 223 -0.46 -22.00 -9.07
CA ARG A 223 -1.12 -23.20 -8.52
C ARG A 223 -1.01 -23.28 -7.00
N GLU A 224 -0.21 -22.41 -6.40
CA GLU A 224 -0.17 -22.27 -4.94
C GLU A 224 -1.31 -21.38 -4.45
N LYS A 225 -1.75 -21.59 -3.21
CA LYS A 225 -2.82 -20.80 -2.59
C LYS A 225 -2.25 -19.51 -2.02
N LEU A 226 -1.91 -18.59 -2.92
CA LEU A 226 -1.27 -17.31 -2.58
C LEU A 226 -2.29 -16.21 -2.26
N TYR A 227 -2.06 -15.53 -1.14
CA TYR A 227 -2.70 -14.28 -0.71
C TYR A 227 -1.61 -13.27 -0.36
N MET A 228 -1.52 -12.18 -1.13
CA MET A 228 -0.36 -11.28 -1.10
C MET A 228 -0.79 -9.82 -1.12
N GLY A 229 0.04 -8.93 -0.55
CA GLY A 229 -0.19 -7.48 -0.55
C GLY A 229 0.63 -6.77 0.54
N SER A 230 0.27 -5.54 0.88
CA SER A 230 0.93 -4.80 1.98
C SER A 230 0.40 -5.26 3.34
N PRO A 231 1.20 -5.91 4.19
CA PRO A 231 0.76 -6.38 5.51
C PRO A 231 0.43 -5.22 6.47
N VAL A 232 -0.65 -5.40 7.24
CA VAL A 232 -1.00 -4.60 8.42
C VAL A 232 -0.99 -5.51 9.64
N TRP A 233 -0.35 -5.07 10.72
CA TRP A 233 -0.18 -5.83 11.96
C TRP A 233 -1.04 -5.28 13.10
N PRO A 234 -2.34 -5.58 13.12
CA PRO A 234 -3.19 -5.17 14.23
C PRO A 234 -2.78 -5.92 15.51
N PRO A 235 -2.76 -5.25 16.68
CA PRO A 235 -2.45 -5.91 17.95
C PRO A 235 -3.41 -7.06 18.24
N LYS A 236 -2.87 -8.27 18.49
CA LYS A 236 -3.63 -9.48 18.86
C LYS A 236 -4.71 -9.92 17.86
N GLN A 237 -4.67 -9.44 16.63
CA GLN A 237 -5.62 -9.83 15.58
C GLN A 237 -4.86 -10.41 14.37
N THR A 238 -5.60 -10.90 13.37
CA THR A 238 -5.02 -11.49 12.16
C THR A 238 -4.32 -10.43 11.32
N VAL A 239 -3.07 -10.68 10.92
CA VAL A 239 -2.33 -9.88 9.95
C VAL A 239 -3.02 -10.00 8.60
N PHE A 240 -3.24 -8.87 7.93
CA PHE A 240 -4.02 -8.79 6.70
C PHE A 240 -3.34 -7.91 5.67
N ALA A 241 -3.70 -8.10 4.40
CA ALA A 241 -3.22 -7.27 3.31
C ALA A 241 -4.13 -6.03 3.22
N HIS A 242 -3.56 -4.84 3.31
CA HIS A 242 -4.28 -3.58 3.23
C HIS A 242 -5.04 -3.47 1.90
N GLY A 243 -6.36 -3.38 1.95
CA GLY A 243 -7.24 -3.41 0.78
C GLY A 243 -6.91 -2.32 -0.25
N GLY A 244 -6.66 -1.10 0.23
CA GLY A 244 -6.31 0.04 -0.62
C GLY A 244 -4.94 -0.08 -1.30
N SER A 245 -3.95 -0.67 -0.62
CA SER A 245 -2.61 -0.90 -1.21
C SER A 245 -2.61 -1.97 -2.30
N GLY A 246 -3.70 -2.70 -2.45
CA GLY A 246 -3.85 -3.78 -3.41
C GLY A 246 -3.66 -5.15 -2.79
N ILE A 247 -4.51 -6.08 -3.22
CA ILE A 247 -4.50 -7.49 -2.81
C ILE A 247 -4.34 -8.36 -4.05
N VAL A 248 -3.40 -9.30 -4.02
CA VAL A 248 -3.28 -10.34 -5.03
C VAL A 248 -3.75 -11.67 -4.47
N LEU A 249 -4.64 -12.34 -5.19
CA LEU A 249 -4.99 -13.74 -5.00
C LEU A 249 -4.61 -14.55 -6.22
N SER A 250 -4.07 -15.74 -5.99
CA SER A 250 -4.05 -16.80 -7.01
C SER A 250 -5.47 -17.33 -7.27
N ALA A 251 -5.70 -17.89 -8.45
CA ALA A 251 -6.96 -18.59 -8.76
C ALA A 251 -7.26 -19.71 -7.75
N GLU A 252 -6.23 -20.45 -7.32
CA GLU A 252 -6.35 -21.52 -6.32
C GLU A 252 -6.73 -21.01 -4.93
N ALA A 253 -6.20 -19.85 -4.50
CA ALA A 253 -6.62 -19.22 -3.25
C ALA A 253 -8.09 -18.76 -3.31
N LEU A 254 -8.51 -18.16 -4.42
CA LEU A 254 -9.89 -17.74 -4.60
C LEU A 254 -10.86 -18.93 -4.63
N GLN A 255 -10.49 -20.01 -5.31
CA GLN A 255 -11.26 -21.25 -5.31
C GLN A 255 -11.39 -21.78 -3.88
N LYS A 256 -10.26 -21.91 -3.15
CA LYS A 256 -10.27 -22.44 -1.78
C LYS A 256 -11.09 -21.57 -0.83
N LEU A 257 -11.04 -20.25 -0.97
CA LEU A 257 -11.86 -19.30 -0.22
C LEU A 257 -13.37 -19.57 -0.42
N ASN A 258 -13.76 -19.99 -1.63
CA ASN A 258 -15.16 -20.16 -1.99
C ASN A 258 -15.73 -21.57 -1.75
N GLU A 259 -14.88 -22.56 -1.47
CA GLU A 259 -15.30 -23.90 -1.05
C GLU A 259 -16.16 -23.83 0.22
N VAL A 260 -17.32 -24.48 0.19
CA VAL A 260 -18.21 -24.66 1.35
C VAL A 260 -17.69 -25.87 2.14
N ASP A 261 -17.46 -25.70 3.44
CA ASP A 261 -17.06 -26.84 4.28
C ASP A 261 -18.29 -27.70 4.59
N VAL A 262 -18.12 -29.03 4.61
CA VAL A 262 -19.22 -29.99 4.85
C VAL A 262 -19.91 -29.77 6.21
N GLU A 263 -19.22 -29.17 7.19
CA GLU A 263 -19.79 -28.81 8.50
C GLU A 263 -20.66 -27.54 8.49
N GLU A 264 -20.59 -26.73 7.41
CA GLU A 264 -21.43 -25.54 7.17
C GLU A 264 -22.72 -25.89 6.42
N GLU A 265 -22.81 -27.11 5.85
CA GLU A 265 -23.97 -27.62 5.12
C GLU A 265 -25.15 -27.86 6.10
N GLY A 266 -25.96 -26.81 6.33
CA GLY A 266 -27.19 -26.88 7.14
C GLY A 266 -27.32 -25.85 8.26
N LYS A 267 -26.42 -24.86 8.38
CA LYS A 267 -26.53 -23.78 9.38
C LYS A 267 -26.83 -22.42 8.73
N VAL A 268 -27.90 -22.37 7.94
CA VAL A 268 -28.30 -21.15 7.24
C VAL A 268 -28.91 -20.14 8.22
N GLN A 269 -28.15 -19.13 8.61
CA GLN A 269 -28.73 -17.82 8.90
C GLN A 269 -28.06 -16.73 8.05
N ALA A 270 -28.60 -15.52 8.10
CA ALA A 270 -28.17 -14.34 7.33
C ALA A 270 -26.64 -14.06 7.35
N TRP A 271 -25.90 -14.62 8.30
CA TRP A 271 -24.45 -14.52 8.43
C TRP A 271 -23.63 -15.35 7.43
N GLU A 272 -24.20 -16.32 6.72
CA GLU A 272 -23.47 -17.08 5.68
C GLU A 272 -22.96 -16.18 4.54
N TRP A 273 -23.65 -15.06 4.26
CA TRP A 273 -23.22 -14.05 3.29
C TRP A 273 -21.83 -13.47 3.62
N GLN A 274 -21.47 -13.41 4.91
CA GLN A 274 -20.15 -13.02 5.41
C GLN A 274 -19.38 -14.21 6.02
N ARG A 275 -19.69 -15.45 5.62
CA ARG A 275 -19.00 -16.66 6.11
C ARG A 275 -19.00 -16.82 7.64
N GLY A 276 -20.09 -16.42 8.29
CA GLY A 276 -20.26 -16.53 9.75
C GLY A 276 -19.42 -15.55 10.56
N MET A 277 -18.93 -14.49 9.93
CA MET A 277 -18.19 -13.43 10.59
C MET A 277 -19.16 -12.42 11.21
N ASP A 278 -19.00 -12.15 12.50
CA ASP A 278 -19.65 -11.02 13.16
C ASP A 278 -18.90 -9.73 12.80
N MET A 279 -19.37 -9.05 11.76
CA MET A 279 -18.76 -7.82 11.24
C MET A 279 -18.77 -6.64 12.24
N GLY A 280 -19.49 -6.76 13.37
CA GLY A 280 -19.45 -5.77 14.45
C GLY A 280 -18.13 -5.77 15.22
N GLU A 281 -17.41 -6.90 15.25
CA GLU A 281 -16.12 -7.04 15.96
C GLU A 281 -14.91 -6.55 15.15
N TRP A 282 -15.10 -6.22 13.87
CA TRP A 282 -14.02 -5.92 12.94
C TRP A 282 -14.12 -4.49 12.43
N CYS A 283 -12.97 -3.81 12.34
CA CYS A 283 -12.92 -2.47 11.78
C CYS A 283 -13.11 -2.48 10.26
N CYS A 284 -12.64 -3.54 9.60
CA CYS A 284 -12.21 -3.47 8.21
C CYS A 284 -12.49 -4.79 7.46
N GLY A 285 -12.93 -4.71 6.20
CA GLY A 285 -13.34 -5.88 5.42
C GLY A 285 -12.19 -6.72 4.87
N ASP A 286 -11.05 -6.09 4.61
CA ASP A 286 -9.79 -6.74 4.27
C ASP A 286 -9.24 -7.60 5.42
N GLN A 287 -9.41 -7.13 6.66
CA GLN A 287 -9.10 -7.91 7.85
C GLN A 287 -10.01 -9.14 7.99
N VAL A 288 -11.31 -8.99 7.73
CA VAL A 288 -12.26 -10.11 7.73
C VAL A 288 -11.89 -11.13 6.64
N LEU A 289 -11.55 -10.67 5.43
CA LEU A 289 -11.07 -11.53 4.36
C LEU A 289 -9.85 -12.35 4.79
N ALA A 290 -8.87 -11.72 5.42
CA ALA A 290 -7.67 -12.41 5.91
C ALA A 290 -7.99 -13.46 6.98
N GLU A 291 -8.94 -13.18 7.88
CA GLU A 291 -9.39 -14.14 8.89
C GLU A 291 -10.09 -15.35 8.25
N VAL A 292 -10.96 -15.14 7.25
CA VAL A 292 -11.60 -16.25 6.52
C VAL A 292 -10.58 -17.08 5.74
N LEU A 293 -9.64 -16.44 5.05
CA LEU A 293 -8.54 -17.13 4.35
C LEU A 293 -7.69 -17.95 5.32
N LYS A 294 -7.38 -17.39 6.49
CA LYS A 294 -6.59 -18.05 7.53
C LYS A 294 -7.30 -19.31 8.07
N ARG A 295 -8.63 -19.26 8.25
CA ARG A 295 -9.44 -20.45 8.61
C ARG A 295 -9.37 -21.54 7.53
N LYS A 296 -9.22 -21.15 6.26
CA LYS A 296 -9.00 -22.06 5.11
C LYS A 296 -7.53 -22.47 4.93
N GLY A 297 -6.65 -22.12 5.86
CA GLY A 297 -5.22 -22.47 5.85
C GLY A 297 -4.34 -21.57 4.97
N ILE A 298 -4.87 -20.44 4.49
CA ILE A 298 -4.15 -19.49 3.64
C ILE A 298 -3.75 -18.29 4.48
N ARG A 299 -2.45 -18.03 4.61
CA ARG A 299 -1.91 -16.86 5.31
C ARG A 299 -1.43 -15.83 4.30
N ILE A 300 -1.41 -14.57 4.73
CA ILE A 300 -0.79 -13.51 3.94
C ILE A 300 0.70 -13.79 3.74
N SER A 301 1.17 -13.57 2.51
CA SER A 301 2.58 -13.29 2.20
C SER A 301 2.72 -11.79 2.00
N GLY A 302 3.34 -11.09 2.95
CA GLY A 302 3.36 -9.63 2.93
C GLY A 302 4.51 -9.08 2.10
N TYR A 303 4.27 -8.13 1.21
CA TYR A 303 5.26 -7.55 0.28
C TYR A 303 5.31 -6.02 0.33
N TRP A 304 5.15 -5.43 1.53
CA TRP A 304 5.54 -4.03 1.74
C TRP A 304 7.05 -3.88 1.49
N PRO A 305 7.55 -2.77 0.96
CA PRO A 305 6.87 -1.61 0.43
C PRO A 305 6.50 -1.71 -1.06
N LEU A 306 6.74 -2.84 -1.74
CA LEU A 306 6.37 -2.99 -3.16
C LEU A 306 4.90 -2.64 -3.35
N PHE A 307 4.04 -3.22 -2.52
CA PHE A 307 2.69 -2.70 -2.30
C PHE A 307 2.75 -1.64 -1.20
N ASN A 308 2.39 -0.39 -1.52
CA ASN A 308 2.51 0.72 -0.58
C ASN A 308 1.16 1.36 -0.25
N GLY A 309 0.99 1.74 1.02
CA GLY A 309 -0.20 2.43 1.52
C GLY A 309 -0.15 3.95 1.43
N GLU A 310 1.01 4.50 1.07
CA GLU A 310 1.25 5.93 1.07
C GLU A 310 1.29 6.49 -0.36
N PRO A 311 0.80 7.72 -0.58
CA PRO A 311 1.08 8.48 -1.79
C PRO A 311 2.53 8.98 -1.78
N LEU A 312 3.03 9.46 -2.93
CA LEU A 312 4.40 9.99 -3.05
C LEU A 312 4.73 11.11 -2.05
N THR A 313 3.72 11.88 -1.66
CA THR A 313 3.90 12.99 -0.72
C THR A 313 4.31 12.48 0.67
N THR A 314 3.67 11.43 1.19
CA THR A 314 3.94 10.93 2.55
C THR A 314 4.85 9.70 2.58
N LEU A 315 5.19 9.12 1.43
CA LEU A 315 6.10 7.98 1.31
C LEU A 315 7.46 8.23 2.01
N PRO A 316 7.92 7.33 2.91
CA PRO A 316 9.21 7.43 3.58
C PRO A 316 10.36 6.95 2.69
N PHE A 317 10.90 7.82 1.85
CA PHE A 317 12.09 7.54 1.05
C PHE A 317 13.32 7.36 1.96
N GLY A 318 13.70 6.10 2.16
CA GLY A 318 14.83 5.70 2.98
C GLY A 318 15.25 4.27 2.66
N ARG A 319 16.13 3.70 3.48
CA ARG A 319 16.81 2.43 3.17
C ARG A 319 15.85 1.26 2.88
N GLU A 320 14.70 1.24 3.54
CA GLU A 320 13.68 0.18 3.39
C GLU A 320 12.82 0.31 2.13
N HIS A 321 12.98 1.37 1.33
CA HIS A 321 12.24 1.56 0.07
C HIS A 321 13.19 1.79 -1.10
N TRP A 322 14.29 2.51 -0.88
CA TRP A 322 15.08 3.18 -1.91
C TRP A 322 15.34 2.32 -3.17
N CYS A 323 15.86 1.11 -3.00
CA CYS A 323 16.21 0.21 -4.10
C CYS A 323 15.14 -0.85 -4.42
N GLU A 324 13.94 -0.71 -3.86
CA GLU A 324 12.86 -1.67 -4.01
C GLU A 324 11.90 -1.19 -5.11
N PRO A 325 11.35 -2.10 -5.94
CA PRO A 325 10.38 -1.73 -6.96
C PRO A 325 9.08 -1.22 -6.36
N ALA A 326 8.51 -0.14 -6.90
CA ALA A 326 7.18 0.33 -6.51
C ALA A 326 6.12 -0.38 -7.37
N ILE A 327 5.22 -1.15 -6.77
CA ILE A 327 4.08 -1.77 -7.48
C ILE A 327 2.83 -0.91 -7.33
N THR A 328 2.49 -0.49 -6.11
CA THR A 328 1.34 0.39 -5.86
C THR A 328 1.69 1.58 -4.98
N LEU A 329 0.93 2.66 -5.17
CA LEU A 329 0.85 3.81 -4.28
C LEU A 329 -0.65 4.05 -4.03
N HIS A 330 -1.04 4.26 -2.78
CA HIS A 330 -2.45 4.41 -2.39
C HIS A 330 -2.74 5.81 -1.85
N HIS A 331 -4.02 6.16 -1.70
CA HIS A 331 -4.48 7.51 -1.35
C HIS A 331 -3.97 8.60 -2.29
N VAL A 332 -3.75 8.24 -3.56
CA VAL A 332 -3.28 9.17 -4.59
C VAL A 332 -4.47 10.02 -5.03
N ARG A 333 -4.38 11.33 -4.83
CA ARG A 333 -5.44 12.26 -5.24
C ARG A 333 -5.48 12.36 -6.76
N ASP A 334 -6.64 12.64 -7.35
CA ASP A 334 -6.82 12.71 -8.82
C ASP A 334 -5.74 13.57 -9.52
N GLY A 335 -5.44 14.77 -8.99
CA GLY A 335 -4.40 15.63 -9.56
C GLY A 335 -2.97 15.04 -9.45
N GLU A 336 -2.68 14.32 -8.36
CA GLU A 336 -1.39 13.64 -8.17
C GLU A 336 -1.29 12.39 -9.05
N LEU A 337 -2.42 11.75 -9.37
CA LEU A 337 -2.48 10.57 -10.23
C LEU A 337 -2.04 10.92 -11.66
N ASP A 338 -2.57 12.01 -12.22
CA ASP A 338 -2.17 12.49 -13.55
C ASP A 338 -0.69 12.88 -13.61
N GLU A 339 -0.20 13.55 -12.57
CA GLU A 339 1.22 13.94 -12.49
C GLU A 339 2.14 12.71 -12.42
N THR A 340 1.75 11.73 -11.60
CA THR A 340 2.49 10.48 -11.42
C THR A 340 2.48 9.65 -12.70
N GLU A 341 1.32 9.49 -13.35
CA GLU A 341 1.18 8.78 -14.61
C GLU A 341 2.06 9.38 -15.71
N ARG A 342 1.96 10.71 -15.92
CA ARG A 342 2.76 11.41 -16.93
C ARG A 342 4.25 11.26 -16.68
N TRP A 343 4.67 11.36 -15.41
CA TRP A 343 6.08 11.22 -15.05
C TRP A 343 6.56 9.77 -15.28
N VAL A 344 5.80 8.77 -14.84
CA VAL A 344 6.15 7.35 -15.02
C VAL A 344 6.20 6.98 -16.49
N ALA A 345 5.23 7.42 -17.30
CA ALA A 345 5.23 7.20 -18.74
C ALA A 345 6.48 7.81 -19.42
N GLY A 346 6.85 9.04 -19.03
CA GLY A 346 8.08 9.70 -19.50
C GLY A 346 9.36 8.99 -19.07
N TRP A 347 9.42 8.51 -17.82
CA TRP A 347 10.55 7.72 -17.32
C TRP A 347 10.67 6.40 -18.09
N MET A 348 9.56 5.68 -18.28
CA MET A 348 9.52 4.42 -19.03
C MET A 348 9.96 4.59 -20.49
N ALA A 349 9.59 5.70 -21.13
CA ALA A 349 9.97 5.99 -22.52
C ALA A 349 11.44 6.42 -22.67
N SER A 350 12.06 6.95 -21.61
CA SER A 350 13.43 7.50 -21.64
C SER A 350 14.48 6.59 -21.01
N ARG A 351 14.08 5.54 -20.28
CA ARG A 351 15.01 4.62 -19.63
C ARG A 351 15.87 3.89 -20.67
N LYS A 352 17.18 3.85 -20.41
CA LYS A 352 18.15 3.18 -21.28
C LYS A 352 18.20 1.66 -21.07
N GLU A 353 17.89 1.24 -19.85
CA GLU A 353 17.89 -0.15 -19.43
C GLU A 353 16.47 -0.56 -19.06
N GLN A 354 16.09 -1.77 -19.46
CA GLN A 354 14.80 -2.36 -19.12
C GLN A 354 14.86 -2.94 -17.71
N ARG A 355 14.86 -2.05 -16.72
CA ARG A 355 14.77 -2.41 -15.30
C ARG A 355 13.46 -1.93 -14.69
N PRO A 356 12.99 -2.57 -13.59
CA PRO A 356 11.85 -2.11 -12.83
C PRO A 356 11.99 -0.65 -12.36
N LEU A 357 10.88 0.05 -12.24
CA LEU A 357 10.82 1.38 -11.64
C LEU A 357 11.02 1.26 -10.12
N LEU A 358 12.04 1.91 -9.56
CA LEU A 358 12.34 1.84 -8.13
C LEU A 358 11.79 3.07 -7.39
N PHE A 359 11.69 2.99 -6.06
CA PHE A 359 11.38 4.17 -5.26
C PHE A 359 12.45 5.27 -5.38
N GLU A 360 13.72 4.93 -5.59
CA GLU A 360 14.78 5.91 -5.92
C GLU A 360 14.41 6.76 -7.14
N ASP A 361 13.86 6.15 -8.19
CA ASP A 361 13.45 6.88 -9.39
C ASP A 361 12.31 7.85 -9.07
N LEU A 362 11.30 7.35 -8.35
CA LEU A 362 10.13 8.14 -7.94
C LEU A 362 10.51 9.32 -7.03
N PHE A 363 11.64 9.26 -6.31
CA PHE A 363 12.12 10.39 -5.50
C PHE A 363 12.32 11.66 -6.33
N ALA A 364 12.64 11.55 -7.62
CA ALA A 364 12.79 12.69 -8.52
C ALA A 364 11.49 13.52 -8.67
N THR A 365 10.32 12.93 -8.39
CA THR A 365 9.03 13.64 -8.41
C THR A 365 8.88 14.62 -7.24
N ILE A 366 9.44 14.29 -6.07
CA ILE A 366 9.31 15.11 -4.86
C ILE A 366 10.53 15.99 -4.61
N SER A 367 11.72 15.57 -5.06
CA SER A 367 12.99 16.26 -4.79
C SER A 367 12.97 17.75 -5.14
N PRO A 368 12.37 18.21 -6.27
CA PRO A 368 12.31 19.64 -6.59
C PRO A 368 11.43 20.47 -5.64
N ARG A 369 10.56 19.83 -4.86
CA ARG A 369 9.64 20.47 -3.91
C ARG A 369 10.19 20.55 -2.49
N LEU A 370 11.34 19.91 -2.24
CA LEU A 370 12.02 19.96 -0.94
C LEU A 370 12.74 21.31 -0.77
N ALA A 371 12.76 21.82 0.46
CA ALA A 371 13.43 23.07 0.80
C ALA A 371 14.19 22.97 2.12
N SER A 372 15.12 23.87 2.40
CA SER A 372 15.80 23.88 3.71
C SER A 372 14.86 24.28 4.86
N LYS A 373 13.81 25.05 4.56
CA LYS A 373 12.75 25.45 5.50
C LYS A 373 11.45 25.72 4.73
N THR A 374 10.32 25.25 5.26
CA THR A 374 8.98 25.54 4.77
C THR A 374 8.04 25.74 5.96
N GLU A 375 7.30 26.85 5.95
CA GLU A 375 6.30 27.20 6.95
C GLU A 375 4.93 26.62 6.56
N ASP A 376 4.07 26.45 7.56
CA ASP A 376 2.74 25.82 7.46
C ASP A 376 2.79 24.45 6.77
N TRP A 377 3.79 23.66 7.12
CA TRP A 377 4.09 22.41 6.46
C TRP A 377 4.43 21.29 7.44
N ASP A 378 3.77 20.15 7.27
CA ASP A 378 4.02 18.91 8.01
C ASP A 378 4.72 17.91 7.08
N ASN A 379 6.04 17.80 7.18
CA ASN A 379 6.84 16.85 6.42
C ASN A 379 6.78 15.42 6.98
N LYS A 380 5.87 15.11 7.91
CA LYS A 380 5.69 13.79 8.52
C LYS A 380 6.94 13.27 9.23
N SER A 381 7.70 14.16 9.87
CA SER A 381 8.82 13.75 10.73
C SER A 381 8.29 13.07 11.99
N GLU A 382 8.69 11.82 12.23
CA GLU A 382 8.13 11.00 13.31
C GLU A 382 9.11 9.99 13.95
N ASP A 383 10.28 9.74 13.37
CA ASP A 383 11.23 8.73 13.89
C ASP A 383 11.71 9.03 15.31
N LYS A 384 11.86 10.31 15.65
CA LYS A 384 12.22 10.74 17.00
C LYS A 384 11.52 12.03 17.37
N LEU A 385 10.66 11.95 18.38
CA LEU A 385 9.93 13.08 18.96
C LEU A 385 10.63 13.54 20.24
N LEU A 386 10.97 14.82 20.30
CA LEU A 386 11.68 15.48 21.39
C LEU A 386 10.73 16.50 22.02
N TYR A 387 10.30 16.17 23.24
CA TYR A 387 9.31 16.92 24.01
C TYR A 387 9.97 17.79 25.09
N PRO A 388 9.30 18.82 25.61
CA PRO A 388 9.78 19.57 26.77
C PRO A 388 9.77 18.70 28.05
N PRO A 389 10.65 18.96 29.04
CA PRO A 389 10.78 18.16 30.28
C PRO A 389 9.49 17.95 31.09
N ASN A 390 8.53 18.84 30.92
CA ASN A 390 7.24 18.87 31.59
C ASN A 390 6.11 18.19 30.80
N ASP A 391 6.37 17.62 29.61
CA ASP A 391 5.43 16.81 28.86
C ASP A 391 5.38 15.36 29.37
N VAL A 392 4.20 14.74 29.33
CA VAL A 392 4.00 13.33 29.72
C VAL A 392 4.78 12.34 28.84
N ASN A 393 5.08 12.72 27.60
CA ASN A 393 5.83 11.93 26.63
C ASN A 393 7.33 12.19 26.70
N TYR A 394 7.81 13.03 27.62
CA TYR A 394 9.22 13.34 27.76
C TYR A 394 10.05 12.06 27.99
N ARG A 395 11.11 11.93 27.21
CA ARG A 395 12.14 10.91 27.34
C ARG A 395 13.48 11.59 27.50
N SER A 396 14.37 11.02 28.31
CA SER A 396 15.71 11.58 28.50
C SER A 396 16.44 11.66 27.14
N PRO A 397 16.96 12.84 26.76
CA PRO A 397 17.63 13.02 25.48
C PRO A 397 18.97 12.27 25.46
N SER A 398 19.42 11.89 24.26
CA SER A 398 20.72 11.22 24.08
C SER A 398 21.89 12.20 24.05
N THR A 399 21.64 13.46 23.68
CA THR A 399 22.65 14.53 23.62
C THR A 399 22.12 15.83 24.25
N LEU A 400 23.03 16.76 24.54
CA LEU A 400 22.65 18.08 25.05
C LEU A 400 21.79 18.86 24.06
N LEU A 401 22.08 18.74 22.76
CA LEU A 401 21.31 19.40 21.69
C LEU A 401 19.90 18.82 21.57
N GLU A 402 19.75 17.50 21.66
CA GLU A 402 18.42 16.88 21.73
C GLU A 402 17.61 17.34 22.94
N GLY A 403 18.27 17.59 24.07
CA GLY A 403 17.61 18.12 25.28
C GLY A 403 17.11 19.56 25.14
N ALA A 404 17.71 20.35 24.25
CA ALA A 404 17.29 21.71 23.95
C ALA A 404 16.36 21.80 22.72
N ALA A 405 16.24 20.73 21.92
CA ALA A 405 15.56 20.74 20.62
C ALA A 405 14.10 21.24 20.66
N HIS A 406 13.42 21.04 21.78
CA HIS A 406 12.04 21.43 21.99
C HIS A 406 11.87 22.96 22.18
N ALA A 407 12.96 23.72 22.37
CA ALA A 407 12.92 25.14 22.75
C ALA A 407 12.68 26.09 21.57
N SER A 408 13.17 25.75 20.37
CA SER A 408 13.02 26.56 19.16
C SER A 408 13.18 25.72 17.89
N LEU A 409 12.82 26.31 16.75
CA LEU A 409 13.07 25.72 15.43
C LEU A 409 14.57 25.54 15.19
N GLU A 410 15.38 26.52 15.60
CA GLU A 410 16.82 26.54 15.45
C GLU A 410 17.47 25.43 16.29
N ASP A 411 17.03 25.24 17.53
CA ASP A 411 17.51 24.16 18.39
C ASP A 411 17.08 22.79 17.85
N CYS A 412 15.86 22.68 17.30
CA CYS A 412 15.39 21.47 16.64
C CYS A 412 16.25 21.10 15.42
N ARG A 413 16.57 22.09 14.59
CA ARG A 413 17.49 21.94 13.46
C ARG A 413 18.87 21.51 13.94
N ALA A 414 19.41 22.16 14.97
CA ALA A 414 20.73 21.84 15.52
C ALA A 414 20.79 20.40 16.06
N ALA A 415 19.72 19.91 16.70
CA ALA A 415 19.61 18.51 17.12
C ALA A 415 19.58 17.53 15.92
N CYS A 416 18.92 17.90 14.81
CA CYS A 416 18.97 17.13 13.57
C CYS A 416 20.39 17.12 12.97
N GLU A 417 21.06 18.27 12.94
CA GLU A 417 22.44 18.39 12.46
C GLU A 417 23.45 17.64 13.36
N ASP A 418 23.19 17.49 14.66
CA ASP A 418 23.99 16.66 15.56
C ASP A 418 23.78 15.16 15.30
N ASN A 419 22.54 14.77 15.02
CA ASN A 419 22.21 13.37 14.74
C ASN A 419 22.57 12.99 13.30
N LYS A 420 23.63 12.20 13.11
CA LYS A 420 24.15 11.78 11.80
C LYS A 420 23.16 11.05 10.88
N GLN A 421 22.09 10.47 11.42
CA GLN A 421 21.06 9.78 10.63
C GLN A 421 19.93 10.71 10.19
N CYS A 422 19.81 11.89 10.80
CA CYS A 422 18.72 12.82 10.53
C CYS A 422 18.84 13.44 9.14
N LEU A 423 17.76 13.37 8.37
CA LEU A 423 17.63 13.94 7.02
C LEU A 423 16.64 15.10 6.97
N GLN A 424 15.68 15.15 7.89
CA GLN A 424 14.70 16.22 7.99
C GLN A 424 14.22 16.38 9.43
N TYR A 425 13.66 17.56 9.71
CA TYR A 425 13.11 17.91 11.00
C TYR A 425 11.81 18.69 10.82
N MET A 426 11.01 18.74 11.89
CA MET A 426 9.80 19.54 11.98
C MET A 426 9.64 20.07 13.40
N PHE A 427 9.21 21.32 13.52
CA PHE A 427 8.94 21.95 14.80
C PHE A 427 7.48 22.40 14.85
N HIS A 428 6.78 21.99 15.90
CA HIS A 428 5.40 22.40 16.17
C HIS A 428 5.12 22.31 17.67
N HIS A 429 4.53 23.36 18.27
CA HIS A 429 4.14 23.39 19.70
C HIS A 429 5.23 22.99 20.69
N ASN A 430 6.45 23.51 20.50
CA ASN A 430 7.61 23.13 21.31
C ASN A 430 7.90 21.62 21.27
N ILE A 431 7.49 20.92 20.21
CA ILE A 431 7.87 19.54 19.94
C ILE A 431 8.76 19.58 18.70
N CYS A 432 9.96 19.03 18.85
CA CYS A 432 10.86 18.80 17.73
C CYS A 432 10.74 17.35 17.27
N SER A 433 10.43 17.16 16.00
CA SER A 433 10.35 15.85 15.37
C SER A 433 11.49 15.69 14.37
N LEU A 434 12.26 14.62 14.48
CA LEU A 434 13.34 14.26 13.56
C LEU A 434 12.92 13.06 12.71
N ASN A 435 13.44 12.98 11.49
CA ASN A 435 13.25 11.83 10.62
C ASN A 435 14.57 11.36 10.00
N TYR A 436 14.71 10.04 9.87
CA TYR A 436 15.86 9.38 9.22
C TYR A 436 15.55 8.95 7.78
N LYS A 437 14.35 9.29 7.30
CA LYS A 437 13.89 9.13 5.92
C LYS A 437 13.43 10.48 5.39
N VAL A 438 13.39 10.61 4.07
CA VAL A 438 12.86 11.80 3.39
C VAL A 438 11.40 11.57 3.06
N ARG A 439 10.54 12.51 3.46
CA ARG A 439 9.13 12.60 3.12
C ARG A 439 8.86 14.04 2.68
N LEU A 440 8.02 14.22 1.66
CA LEU A 440 7.60 15.56 1.28
C LEU A 440 6.54 16.09 2.25
N GLY A 441 5.60 15.26 2.68
CA GLY A 441 4.47 15.61 3.53
C GLY A 441 3.47 16.54 2.85
N GLU A 442 2.76 17.31 3.67
CA GLU A 442 1.61 18.08 3.22
C GLU A 442 1.53 19.46 3.88
N ARG A 443 0.90 20.39 3.16
CA ARG A 443 0.57 21.71 3.69
C ARG A 443 -0.45 21.58 4.81
N ARG A 444 -0.25 22.31 5.90
CA ARG A 444 -1.23 22.49 6.98
C ARG A 444 -1.92 23.83 6.84
N THR A 445 -3.25 23.84 7.00
CA THR A 445 -3.96 25.09 7.23
C THR A 445 -3.90 25.42 8.74
N PRO A 446 -3.84 26.70 9.12
CA PRO A 446 -3.87 27.11 10.53
C PRO A 446 -5.13 26.68 11.30
N GLU A 447 -6.17 26.21 10.61
CA GLU A 447 -7.53 25.98 11.13
C GLU A 447 -7.88 24.50 11.43
N GLY A 448 -6.90 23.59 11.47
CA GLY A 448 -7.14 22.15 11.70
C GLY A 448 -7.90 21.80 13.00
N GLU A 449 -8.67 20.71 12.97
CA GLU A 449 -9.40 20.17 14.13
C GLU A 449 -8.52 19.28 15.04
N GLY A 450 -8.65 19.42 16.37
CA GLY A 450 -8.00 18.56 17.37
C GLY A 450 -7.36 19.31 18.56
N GLU A 451 -6.79 18.54 19.51
CA GLU A 451 -6.17 19.04 20.76
C GLU A 451 -4.86 19.85 20.54
N ARG A 452 -4.34 19.92 19.31
CA ARG A 452 -3.18 20.75 18.91
C ARG A 452 -3.59 21.89 17.97
N ARG A 453 -4.67 22.60 18.31
CA ARG A 453 -5.12 23.81 17.61
C ARG A 453 -4.11 24.96 17.76
N GLY A 454 -3.89 25.71 16.67
CA GLY A 454 -3.00 26.88 16.62
C GLY A 454 -1.52 26.52 16.44
N GLY A 455 -0.64 27.49 16.21
CA GLY A 455 0.81 27.31 16.07
C GLY A 455 1.29 26.98 14.63
N SER A 456 2.42 27.58 14.23
CA SER A 456 3.00 27.34 12.90
C SER A 456 3.70 25.99 12.87
N TRP A 457 3.38 25.18 11.86
CA TRP A 457 4.13 23.97 11.52
C TRP A 457 5.31 24.38 10.66
N THR A 458 6.54 24.19 11.12
CA THR A 458 7.70 24.49 10.28
C THR A 458 8.52 23.23 10.07
N SER A 459 8.70 22.87 8.80
CA SER A 459 9.47 21.72 8.36
C SER A 459 10.78 22.17 7.71
N GLY A 460 11.80 21.33 7.79
CA GLY A 460 13.07 21.56 7.11
C GLY A 460 13.74 20.25 6.70
N TRP A 461 14.48 20.30 5.60
CA TRP A 461 15.21 19.18 5.05
C TRP A 461 16.70 19.53 4.98
N LEU A 462 17.56 18.62 5.46
CA LEU A 462 19.01 18.81 5.39
C LEU A 462 19.49 18.45 3.98
N MET A 463 19.32 19.39 3.05
CA MET A 463 19.52 19.19 1.61
C MET A 463 20.87 18.57 1.26
N GLU A 464 21.96 19.02 1.89
CA GLU A 464 23.30 18.44 1.68
C GLU A 464 23.34 16.96 2.07
N ARG A 465 22.71 16.57 3.18
CA ARG A 465 22.64 15.17 3.61
C ARG A 465 21.76 14.32 2.70
N ILE A 466 20.70 14.90 2.14
CA ILE A 466 19.84 14.20 1.19
C ILE A 466 20.61 13.92 -0.11
N GLU A 467 21.39 14.89 -0.60
CA GLU A 467 22.27 14.66 -1.76
C GLU A 467 23.37 13.65 -1.45
N GLU A 468 24.00 13.71 -0.27
CA GLU A 468 24.93 12.68 0.18
C GLU A 468 24.27 11.29 0.27
N TYR A 469 23.03 11.22 0.75
CA TYR A 469 22.27 9.99 0.85
C TYR A 469 22.07 9.37 -0.54
N LYS A 470 21.61 10.15 -1.52
CA LYS A 470 21.45 9.72 -2.92
C LYS A 470 22.76 9.22 -3.51
N MET A 471 23.85 9.95 -3.31
CA MET A 471 25.17 9.56 -3.82
C MET A 471 25.70 8.25 -3.19
N ARG A 472 25.43 8.03 -1.89
CA ARG A 472 25.91 6.84 -1.17
C ARG A 472 25.06 5.59 -1.39
N HIS A 473 23.80 5.74 -1.82
CA HIS A 473 22.83 4.64 -1.92
C HIS A 473 22.36 4.42 -3.36
N GLN A 474 23.28 4.43 -4.33
CA GLN A 474 22.94 4.09 -5.71
C GLN A 474 22.42 2.65 -5.81
N CYS A 475 21.29 2.46 -6.48
CA CYS A 475 20.70 1.15 -6.70
C CYS A 475 21.25 0.54 -7.99
N TYR A 476 22.05 -0.53 -7.85
CA TYR A 476 22.57 -1.28 -9.01
C TYR A 476 21.58 -2.33 -9.50
N ASP A 477 20.82 -2.93 -8.58
CA ASP A 477 19.85 -3.97 -8.85
C ASP A 477 18.53 -3.66 -8.13
N ALA A 478 17.43 -4.17 -8.68
CA ALA A 478 16.13 -4.13 -8.01
C ALA A 478 16.09 -5.12 -6.85
N HIS A 479 15.76 -4.63 -5.66
CA HIS A 479 15.61 -5.45 -4.46
C HIS A 479 14.16 -5.97 -4.37
N TRP A 480 13.91 -7.17 -4.90
CA TRP A 480 12.60 -7.81 -4.77
C TRP A 480 12.48 -8.46 -3.40
N VAL A 481 11.83 -7.77 -2.46
CA VAL A 481 11.76 -8.24 -1.08
C VAL A 481 11.07 -9.60 -0.94
N ARG A 482 11.61 -10.46 -0.07
CA ARG A 482 10.96 -11.71 0.33
C ARG A 482 9.79 -11.41 1.26
N ASN A 483 8.80 -12.29 1.31
CA ASN A 483 7.59 -12.06 2.09
C ASN A 483 7.88 -11.86 3.59
N ASN A 484 7.08 -11.01 4.24
CA ASN A 484 7.04 -10.81 5.69
C ASN A 484 5.62 -10.42 6.13
N PRO A 485 4.95 -11.17 7.03
CA PRO A 485 5.40 -12.49 7.51
C PRO A 485 5.58 -13.50 6.37
#